data_AF-A0A6S7IRH2-F1
#
_entry.id   AF-A0A6S7IRH2-F1
#
_cell.length_a   1.000
_cell.length_b   1.000
_cell.length_c   1.000
_cell.angle_alpha   90.00
_cell.angle_beta   90.00
_cell.angle_gamma   90.00
#
_symmetry.space_group_name_H-M   'P 1'
#
loop_
_entity.id
_entity.type
_entity.pdbx_description
1 polymer ?
#
loop_
_entity_poly.entity_id
_entity_poly.type
_entity_poly.pdbx_seq_one_letter_code
_entity_poly.pdbx_strand_id
1 'polypeptide(L)'
;MNIMFNRSGIRWWCVSIAISGEIEGESIEASYDCKDKLDVPIDKSFACQLYLNFTDGIKDKNQSRLTFDGLQLQPYGVKNETFANSYDCVGFFTPAIWMGLISVGVLVAILYGGMLALLSIKSMDRFDNPKDPPLVINSE
;
A
#
# COMPACT_ATOMS: atom_id res chain seq x y z
N MET A 1 -7.27 31.10 -2.93
CA MET A 1 -6.58 29.81 -3.13
C MET A 1 -6.83 29.31 -4.54
N ASN A 2 -5.77 29.04 -5.29
CA ASN A 2 -5.81 28.53 -6.66
C ASN A 2 -4.90 27.30 -6.76
N ILE A 3 -5.40 26.23 -7.37
CA ILE A 3 -4.65 24.98 -7.57
C ILE A 3 -4.45 24.80 -9.06
N MET A 4 -3.20 24.71 -9.49
CA MET A 4 -2.84 24.48 -10.88
C MET A 4 -2.63 22.99 -11.13
N PHE A 5 -3.38 22.45 -12.10
CA PHE A 5 -3.24 21.08 -12.56
C PHE A 5 -2.70 21.08 -13.99
N ASN A 6 -1.93 20.03 -14.32
CA ASN A 6 -1.48 19.77 -15.68
C ASN A 6 -1.77 18.30 -16.02
N ARG A 7 -1.88 18.00 -17.32
CA ARG A 7 -2.14 16.66 -17.83
C ARG A 7 -1.24 16.35 -19.02
N SER A 8 -0.83 15.08 -19.12
CA SER A 8 -0.15 14.54 -20.29
C SER A 8 -0.64 13.13 -20.56
N GLY A 9 -1.23 12.94 -21.75
CA GLY A 9 -1.84 11.66 -22.14
C GLY A 9 -2.94 11.22 -21.18
N ILE A 10 -2.68 10.13 -20.46
CA ILE A 10 -3.65 9.43 -19.58
C ILE A 10 -3.50 9.85 -18.10
N ARG A 11 -2.51 10.69 -17.76
CA ARG A 11 -2.22 11.06 -16.37
C ARG A 11 -2.32 12.56 -16.17
N TRP A 12 -2.74 12.94 -14.96
CA TRP A 12 -2.78 14.33 -14.52
C TRP A 12 -2.10 14.44 -13.16
N TRP A 13 -1.49 15.59 -12.92
CA TRP A 13 -0.78 15.89 -11.69
C TRP A 13 -1.02 17.34 -11.27
N CYS A 14 -0.76 17.62 -10.00
CA CYS A 14 -0.77 18.98 -9.49
C CYS A 14 0.60 19.64 -9.72
N VAL A 15 0.61 20.87 -10.20
CA VAL A 15 1.83 21.66 -10.46
C VAL A 15 2.17 22.51 -9.25
N SER A 16 1.23 23.34 -8.80
CA SER A 16 1.40 24.11 -7.57
C SER A 16 0.06 24.51 -6.98
N ILE A 17 0.09 24.77 -5.67
CA ILE A 17 -1.04 25.29 -4.89
C ILE A 17 -0.63 26.68 -4.42
N ALA A 18 -1.31 27.71 -4.93
CA ALA A 18 -1.10 29.09 -4.54
C ALA A 18 -2.21 29.55 -3.59
N ILE A 19 -1.82 30.11 -2.45
CA ILE A 19 -2.74 30.71 -1.48
C ILE A 19 -2.37 32.18 -1.37
N SER A 20 -3.30 33.03 -1.78
CA SER A 20 -3.31 34.44 -1.47
C SER A 20 -4.34 34.72 -0.38
N GLY A 21 -3.95 35.48 0.62
CA GLY A 21 -4.81 35.94 1.71
C GLY A 21 -4.31 37.26 2.28
N GLU A 22 -5.11 37.90 3.11
CA GLU A 22 -4.74 39.12 3.79
C GLU A 22 -4.96 38.91 5.29
N ILE A 23 -3.92 39.11 6.11
CA ILE A 23 -4.00 39.01 7.56
C ILE A 23 -3.45 40.32 8.13
N GLU A 24 -4.24 40.99 8.98
CA GLU A 24 -3.86 42.26 9.64
C GLU A 24 -3.40 43.38 8.66
N GLY A 25 -3.89 43.36 7.42
CA GLY A 25 -3.53 44.35 6.39
C GLY A 25 -2.23 44.03 5.63
N GLU A 26 -1.63 42.86 5.90
CA GLU A 26 -0.49 42.33 5.17
C GLU A 26 -0.94 41.21 4.22
N SER A 27 -0.58 41.33 2.95
CA SER A 27 -0.89 40.31 1.93
C SER A 27 0.08 39.14 2.06
N ILE A 28 -0.46 37.95 2.32
CA ILE A 28 0.28 36.71 2.38
C ILE A 28 0.07 35.96 1.07
N GLU A 29 1.16 35.75 0.35
CA GLU A 29 1.22 34.86 -0.82
C GLU A 29 2.12 33.67 -0.49
N ALA A 30 1.56 32.47 -0.51
CA ALA A 30 2.29 31.23 -0.32
C ALA A 30 2.08 30.31 -1.53
N SER A 31 3.16 29.69 -2.00
CA SER A 31 3.13 28.75 -3.12
C SER A 31 3.74 27.42 -2.72
N TYR A 32 2.97 26.34 -2.85
CA TYR A 32 3.39 24.99 -2.49
C TYR A 32 3.53 24.10 -3.74
N ASP A 33 4.62 23.34 -3.83
CA ASP A 33 4.78 22.30 -4.84
C ASP A 33 4.01 21.03 -4.43
N CYS A 34 3.30 20.45 -5.39
CA CYS A 34 2.43 19.29 -5.20
C CYS A 34 2.72 18.14 -6.18
N LYS A 35 3.76 18.26 -7.02
CA LYS A 35 4.06 17.32 -8.11
C LYS A 35 4.36 15.90 -7.62
N ASP A 36 5.10 15.76 -6.53
CA ASP A 36 5.54 14.45 -6.02
C ASP A 36 4.42 13.69 -5.30
N LYS A 37 3.37 14.37 -4.85
CA LYS A 37 2.31 13.77 -4.02
C LYS A 37 1.06 13.42 -4.80
N LEU A 38 0.85 14.06 -5.94
CA LEU A 38 -0.41 14.02 -6.67
C LEU A 38 -0.17 13.66 -8.13
N ASP A 39 -0.27 12.37 -8.44
CA ASP A 39 -0.11 11.85 -9.79
C ASP A 39 -1.09 10.69 -10.02
N VAL A 40 -2.10 10.93 -10.85
CA VAL A 40 -3.28 10.06 -10.94
C VAL A 40 -3.71 9.85 -12.40
N PRO A 41 -4.21 8.66 -12.76
CA PRO A 41 -4.84 8.43 -14.06
C PRO A 41 -6.10 9.28 -14.26
N ILE A 42 -6.39 9.66 -15.52
CA ILE A 42 -7.52 10.55 -15.87
C ILE A 42 -8.91 9.95 -15.63
N ASP A 43 -9.01 8.62 -15.56
CA ASP A 43 -10.27 7.90 -15.31
C ASP A 43 -10.51 7.62 -13.82
N LYS A 44 -9.73 8.25 -12.92
CA LYS A 44 -9.80 8.05 -11.46
C LYS A 44 -9.84 9.39 -10.74
N SER A 45 -10.48 9.43 -9.57
CA SER A 45 -10.40 10.56 -8.64
C SER A 45 -9.27 10.32 -7.65
N PHE A 46 -8.45 11.31 -7.34
CA PHE A 46 -7.52 11.20 -6.21
C PHE A 46 -8.31 11.24 -4.91
N ALA A 47 -8.05 10.33 -3.99
CA ALA A 47 -8.60 10.37 -2.63
C ALA A 47 -7.49 10.13 -1.61
N CYS A 48 -7.51 10.86 -0.51
CA CYS A 48 -6.59 10.65 0.59
C CYS A 48 -7.26 11.00 1.92
N GLN A 49 -7.47 9.99 2.74
CA GLN A 49 -8.01 10.16 4.09
C GLN A 49 -6.94 10.62 5.09
N LEU A 50 -5.65 10.50 4.76
CA LEU A 50 -4.54 10.88 5.62
C LEU A 50 -4.19 12.36 5.43
N TYR A 51 -3.53 12.94 6.46
CA TYR A 51 -3.02 14.30 6.41
C TYR A 51 -1.98 14.50 5.31
N LEU A 52 -2.30 15.32 4.31
CA LEU A 52 -1.36 15.72 3.26
C LEU A 52 -0.67 17.01 3.64
N ASN A 53 0.59 16.89 4.06
CA ASN A 53 1.43 18.03 4.42
C ASN A 53 2.19 18.56 3.21
N PHE A 54 1.92 19.78 2.79
CA PHE A 54 2.69 20.52 1.79
C PHE A 54 3.56 21.55 2.51
N THR A 55 4.84 21.56 2.18
CA THR A 55 5.83 22.49 2.74
C THR A 55 6.25 23.45 1.66
N ASP A 56 6.37 24.73 2.00
CA ASP A 56 6.95 25.70 1.09
C ASP A 56 8.39 25.29 0.75
N GLY A 57 8.79 25.43 -0.51
CA GLY A 57 10.14 25.12 -0.99
C GLY A 57 11.22 26.06 -0.43
N ILE A 58 10.79 27.13 0.25
CA ILE A 58 11.65 28.11 0.92
C ILE A 58 12.26 27.47 2.19
N LYS A 59 13.58 27.22 2.16
CA LYS A 59 14.37 26.67 3.28
C LYS A 59 14.72 27.71 4.37
N ASP A 60 13.86 28.70 4.59
CA ASP A 60 14.07 29.72 5.62
C ASP A 60 13.16 29.50 6.84
N LYS A 61 13.58 30.09 7.97
CA LYS A 61 13.13 29.83 9.35
C LYS A 61 11.62 29.95 9.63
N ASN A 62 10.82 30.39 8.67
CA ASN A 62 9.36 30.49 8.77
C ASN A 62 8.69 29.48 7.81
N GLN A 63 8.78 28.20 8.14
CA GLN A 63 8.19 27.14 7.32
C GLN A 63 6.66 27.16 7.45
N SER A 64 5.98 27.73 6.47
CA SER A 64 4.53 27.60 6.35
C SER A 64 4.18 26.16 5.91
N ARG A 65 3.17 25.56 6.55
CA ARG A 65 2.71 24.20 6.27
C ARG A 65 1.24 24.24 5.90
N LEU A 66 0.93 23.76 4.70
CA LEU A 66 -0.43 23.56 4.26
C LEU A 66 -0.81 22.09 4.48
N THR A 67 -1.84 21.84 5.27
CA THR A 67 -2.30 20.50 5.60
C THR A 67 -3.72 20.30 5.13
N PHE A 68 -3.95 19.30 4.26
CA PHE A 68 -5.30 18.86 3.92
C PHE A 68 -5.65 17.61 4.70
N ASP A 69 -6.88 17.55 5.20
CA ASP A 69 -7.48 16.39 5.85
C ASP A 69 -8.65 15.90 4.97
N GLY A 70 -8.67 14.61 4.62
CA GLY A 70 -9.73 14.03 3.79
C GLY A 70 -9.90 14.64 2.40
N LEU A 71 -8.82 14.74 1.61
CA LEU A 71 -8.85 15.34 0.28
C LEU A 71 -9.37 14.35 -0.77
N GLN A 72 -10.44 14.70 -1.49
CA GLN A 72 -10.86 14.00 -2.71
C GLN A 72 -11.06 15.01 -3.85
N LEU A 73 -10.42 14.77 -5.00
CA LEU A 73 -10.52 15.68 -6.15
C LEU A 73 -10.33 14.95 -7.49
N GLN A 74 -10.93 15.53 -8.53
CA GLN A 74 -10.82 15.04 -9.91
C GLN A 74 -10.95 16.24 -10.88
N PRO A 75 -9.83 16.81 -11.36
CA PRO A 75 -9.86 17.99 -12.22
C PRO A 75 -10.19 17.66 -13.68
N TYR A 76 -9.98 16.42 -14.12
CA TYR A 76 -10.20 15.99 -15.50
C TYR A 76 -10.96 14.66 -15.55
N GLY A 77 -11.66 14.42 -16.66
CA GLY A 77 -12.29 13.12 -16.93
C GLY A 77 -13.51 12.81 -16.06
N VAL A 78 -14.14 13.82 -15.44
CA VAL A 78 -15.38 13.64 -14.67
C VAL A 78 -16.50 13.21 -15.61
N LYS A 79 -17.19 12.12 -15.26
CA LYS A 79 -18.36 11.61 -15.99
C LYS A 79 -19.58 11.75 -15.07
N ASN A 80 -20.69 12.24 -15.62
CA ASN A 80 -21.97 12.40 -14.91
C ASN A 80 -21.88 13.22 -13.60
N GLU A 81 -20.95 14.18 -13.52
CA GLU A 81 -20.75 15.04 -12.33
C GLU A 81 -20.42 14.26 -11.03
N THR A 82 -20.06 12.99 -11.15
CA THR A 82 -19.66 12.12 -10.04
C THR A 82 -18.17 11.84 -10.08
N PHE A 83 -17.56 11.67 -8.90
CA PHE A 83 -16.19 11.18 -8.82
C PHE A 83 -16.11 9.77 -9.40
N ALA A 84 -15.08 9.54 -10.21
CA ALA A 84 -14.71 8.22 -10.67
C ALA A 84 -14.15 7.39 -9.49
N ASN A 85 -13.78 6.15 -9.77
CA ASN A 85 -13.20 5.27 -8.77
C ASN A 85 -11.93 5.91 -8.14
N SER A 86 -11.77 5.76 -6.82
CA SER A 86 -10.73 6.42 -6.05
C SER A 86 -9.34 5.85 -6.35
N TYR A 87 -8.36 6.72 -6.33
CA TYR A 87 -6.94 6.41 -6.35
C TYR A 87 -6.32 6.95 -5.07
N ASP A 88 -5.97 6.04 -4.17
CA ASP A 88 -5.51 6.40 -2.84
C ASP A 88 -4.05 6.86 -2.81
N CYS A 89 -3.75 7.79 -1.90
CA CYS A 89 -2.42 8.34 -1.69
C CYS A 89 -1.39 7.36 -1.10
N VAL A 90 -1.84 6.20 -0.61
CA VAL A 90 -0.98 5.16 -0.03
C VAL A 90 -1.07 3.88 -0.83
N GLY A 91 0.07 3.24 -1.07
CA GLY A 91 0.11 1.92 -1.68
C GLY A 91 -0.38 0.85 -0.71
N PHE A 92 -1.13 -0.14 -1.22
CA PHE A 92 -1.62 -1.28 -0.43
C PHE A 92 -0.49 -2.11 0.21
N PHE A 93 0.64 -2.27 -0.49
CA PHE A 93 1.78 -3.06 -0.01
C PHE A 93 2.99 -2.18 0.23
N THR A 94 3.24 -1.84 1.50
CA THR A 94 4.47 -1.15 1.90
C THR A 94 5.67 -2.10 1.83
N PRO A 95 6.91 -1.58 1.71
CA PRO A 95 8.11 -2.41 1.76
C PRO A 95 8.17 -3.32 3.00
N ALA A 96 7.68 -2.83 4.14
CA ALA A 96 7.62 -3.61 5.38
C ALA A 96 6.65 -4.81 5.26
N ILE A 97 5.47 -4.60 4.67
CA ILE A 97 4.49 -5.68 4.44
C ILE A 97 5.08 -6.73 3.50
N TRP A 98 5.80 -6.32 2.45
CA TRP A 98 6.46 -7.25 1.54
C TRP A 98 7.49 -8.14 2.25
N MET A 99 8.36 -7.54 3.05
CA MET A 99 9.36 -8.30 3.80
C MET A 99 8.70 -9.27 4.80
N GLY A 100 7.61 -8.86 5.43
CA GLY A 100 6.83 -9.73 6.32
C GLY A 100 6.16 -10.88 5.58
N LEU A 101 5.46 -10.60 4.47
CA LEU A 101 4.76 -11.61 3.68
C LEU A 101 5.73 -12.67 3.14
N ILE A 102 6.89 -12.24 2.63
CA ILE A 102 7.92 -13.15 2.12
C ILE A 102 8.48 -14.02 3.25
N SER A 103 8.81 -13.44 4.40
CA SER A 103 9.35 -14.19 5.54
C SER A 103 8.36 -15.23 6.07
N VAL A 104 7.09 -14.84 6.27
CA VAL A 104 6.02 -15.77 6.67
C VAL A 104 5.80 -16.84 5.61
N GLY A 105 5.83 -16.49 4.33
CA GLY A 105 5.72 -17.45 3.23
C GLY A 105 6.81 -18.53 3.26
N VAL A 106 8.06 -18.15 3.53
CA VAL A 106 9.18 -19.10 3.66
C VAL A 106 8.99 -20.02 4.86
N LEU A 107 8.59 -19.48 6.02
CA LEU A 107 8.34 -20.29 7.21
C LEU A 107 7.20 -21.29 6.99
N VAL A 108 6.12 -20.86 6.35
CA VAL A 108 4.99 -21.73 6.00
C VAL A 108 5.44 -22.84 5.05
N ALA A 109 6.29 -22.55 4.06
CA ALA A 109 6.81 -23.56 3.15
C ALA A 109 7.64 -24.64 3.87
N ILE A 110 8.50 -24.24 4.81
CA ILE A 110 9.32 -25.18 5.61
C ILE A 110 8.42 -26.03 6.53
N LEU A 111 7.47 -25.41 7.23
CA LEU A 111 6.54 -26.12 8.11
C LEU A 111 5.67 -27.09 7.33
N TYR A 112 5.17 -26.68 6.16
CA TYR A 112 4.40 -27.55 5.28
C TYR A 112 5.24 -28.74 4.79
N GLY A 113 6.49 -28.51 4.40
CA GLY A 113 7.42 -29.58 4.05
C GLY A 113 7.66 -30.56 5.21
N GLY A 114 7.84 -30.05 6.43
CA GLY A 114 7.96 -30.87 7.64
C GLY A 114 6.70 -31.67 7.94
N MET A 115 5.52 -31.06 7.78
CA MET A 115 4.23 -31.74 7.97
C MET A 115 4.03 -32.88 6.96
N LEU A 116 4.36 -32.66 5.68
CA LEU A 116 4.30 -33.70 4.66
C LEU A 116 5.24 -34.88 4.99
N ALA A 117 6.44 -34.60 5.49
CA ALA A 117 7.36 -35.64 5.93
C ALA A 117 6.80 -36.46 7.09
N LEU A 118 6.17 -35.81 8.08
CA LEU A 118 5.51 -36.50 9.20
C LEU A 118 4.32 -37.36 8.74
N LEU A 119 3.50 -36.85 7.83
CA LEU A 119 2.38 -37.60 7.25
C LEU A 119 2.85 -38.80 6.41
N SER A 120 4.07 -38.76 5.89
CA SER A 120 4.66 -39.84 5.10
C SER A 120 5.33 -40.93 5.96
N ILE A 121 5.34 -40.81 7.29
CA ILE A 121 5.89 -41.85 8.17
C ILE A 121 4.95 -43.06 8.13
N LYS A 122 5.36 -44.08 7.38
CA LYS A 122 4.69 -45.38 7.37
C LYS A 122 5.13 -46.14 8.62
N SER A 123 4.17 -46.57 9.45
CA SER A 123 4.46 -47.50 10.54
C SER A 123 5.06 -48.77 9.95
N MET A 124 6.26 -49.15 10.40
CA MET A 124 6.94 -50.33 9.90
C MET A 124 6.04 -51.55 10.09
N ASP A 125 5.66 -52.14 8.97
CA ASP A 125 4.87 -53.35 8.95
C ASP A 125 5.81 -54.55 9.11
N ARG A 126 6.24 -54.74 10.36
CA ARG A 126 7.11 -55.85 10.76
C ARG A 126 6.34 -57.17 10.75
N PHE A 127 5.02 -57.12 10.74
CA PHE A 127 4.17 -58.31 10.87
C PHE A 127 3.73 -58.87 9.52
N ASP A 128 3.83 -58.12 8.41
CA ASP A 128 3.56 -58.60 7.05
C ASP A 128 4.81 -59.04 6.26
N ASN A 129 6.01 -59.08 6.86
CA ASN A 129 7.20 -59.56 6.16
C ASN A 129 7.29 -61.11 6.29
N PRO A 130 7.09 -61.91 5.21
CA PRO A 130 7.03 -63.39 5.27
C PRO A 130 8.38 -64.07 5.56
N LYS A 131 9.38 -63.29 5.99
CA LYS A 131 10.76 -63.73 6.21
C LYS A 131 11.06 -64.05 7.68
N ASP A 132 10.23 -63.56 8.60
CA ASP A 132 10.36 -63.86 10.02
C ASP A 132 9.44 -65.05 10.37
N PRO A 133 9.96 -66.13 11.01
CA PRO A 133 9.17 -67.30 11.32
C PRO A 133 8.01 -66.94 12.27
N PRO A 134 6.79 -67.45 12.04
CA PRO A 134 5.66 -67.17 12.91
C PRO A 134 5.99 -67.65 14.33
N LEU A 135 5.75 -66.77 15.32
CA LEU A 135 5.88 -67.09 16.74
C LEU A 135 4.89 -68.21 17.08
N VAL A 136 5.41 -69.43 17.27
CA VAL A 136 4.65 -70.54 17.83
C VAL A 136 4.45 -70.29 19.32
N ILE A 137 3.22 -69.96 19.69
CA ILE A 137 2.79 -69.80 21.07
C ILE A 137 2.37 -71.18 21.55
N ASN A 138 3.24 -71.82 22.32
CA ASN A 138 2.90 -73.08 22.97
C ASN A 138 2.13 -72.71 24.24
N SER A 139 0.79 -72.79 24.20
CA SER A 139 -0.02 -72.75 25.41
C SER A 139 0.05 -74.12 26.06
N GLU A 140 0.64 -74.18 27.24
CA GLU A 140 0.58 -75.34 28.12
C GLU A 140 -0.82 -75.55 28.69
#